data_AF-A0A354GI83-F1
#
_entry.id   AF-A0A354GI83-F1
#
_cell.length_a   1.000
_cell.length_b   1.000
_cell.length_c   1.000
_cell.angle_alpha   90.00
_cell.angle_beta   90.00
_cell.angle_gamma   90.00
#
_symmetry.space_group_name_H-M   'P 1'
#
loop_
_entity.id
_entity.type
_entity.pdbx_description
1 polymer ?
#
loop_
_entity_poly.entity_id
_entity_poly.type
_entity_poly.pdbx_seq_one_letter_code
_entity_poly.pdbx_strand_id
1 'polypeptide(L)' 'MIKFKLLFLSLLLALVGCKGETNINDNSIDNLPKETYVLVHSAWLGKWQWENIVPILTNKGHKVIAPDLPGHGSDGTPA' A
#
# COMPACT_ATOMS: atom_id res chain seq x y z
N MET A 1 31.53 34.75 -8.57
CA MET A 1 31.08 33.81 -9.63
C MET A 1 29.92 32.95 -9.09
N ILE A 2 28.76 33.49 -8.76
CA ILE A 2 27.58 33.72 -9.64
C ILE A 2 27.00 32.46 -10.31
N LYS A 3 27.69 31.31 -10.34
CA LYS A 3 27.20 30.11 -11.04
C LYS A 3 26.34 29.16 -10.20
N PHE A 4 26.20 29.35 -8.88
CA PHE A 4 25.46 28.40 -8.04
C PHE A 4 24.00 28.80 -7.73
N LYS A 5 23.61 30.05 -8.03
CA LYS A 5 22.31 30.60 -7.61
C LYS A 5 21.23 30.52 -8.70
N LEU A 6 21.58 30.21 -9.95
CA LEU A 6 20.61 30.10 -11.06
C LEU A 6 20.05 28.67 -11.29
N LEU A 7 20.65 27.64 -10.70
CA LEU A 7 20.13 26.27 -10.83
C LEU A 7 19.05 25.94 -9.78
N PHE A 8 18.87 26.82 -8.79
CA PHE A 8 17.84 26.73 -7.76
C PHE A 8 16.51 27.38 -8.14
N LEU A 9 16.42 28.04 -9.30
CA LEU A 9 15.26 28.89 -9.65
C LEU A 9 14.34 28.29 -10.73
N SER A 10 14.66 27.15 -11.37
CA SER A 10 13.79 26.58 -12.42
C SER A 10 12.95 25.35 -12.03
N LEU A 11 13.20 24.68 -10.89
CA LEU A 11 12.40 23.49 -10.54
C LEU A 11 11.20 23.79 -9.63
N LEU A 12 11.02 25.04 -9.21
CA LEU A 12 9.90 25.45 -8.36
C LEU A 12 8.56 25.63 -9.12
N LEU A 13 8.52 25.46 -10.45
CA LEU A 13 7.32 25.80 -11.26
C LEU A 13 6.56 24.63 -11.91
N ALA A 14 6.95 23.36 -11.71
CA ALA A 14 6.38 22.25 -12.49
C ALA A 14 5.57 21.18 -11.71
N LEU A 15 5.28 21.34 -10.42
CA LEU A 15 4.53 20.33 -9.65
C LEU A 15 3.18 20.79 -9.06
N VAL A 16 2.66 21.96 -9.46
CA VAL A 16 1.22 22.23 -9.29
C VAL A 16 0.46 21.49 -10.40
N GLY A 17 0.41 20.16 -10.29
CA GLY A 17 -0.22 19.25 -11.24
C GLY A 17 -1.35 18.46 -10.57
N CYS A 18 -2.58 18.82 -10.96
CA CYS A 18 -3.87 18.18 -10.70
C CYS A 18 -4.26 17.89 -9.24
N LYS A 19 -4.93 18.87 -8.63
CA LYS A 19 -5.94 18.60 -7.61
C LYS A 19 -7.15 17.97 -8.31
N GLY A 20 -7.14 16.65 -8.46
CA GLY A 20 -8.33 15.89 -8.82
C GLY A 20 -9.22 15.76 -7.59
N GLU A 21 -10.06 16.76 -7.32
CA GLU A 21 -11.18 16.59 -6.38
C GLU A 21 -12.24 15.76 -7.09
N THR A 22 -12.19 14.45 -6.90
CA THR A 22 -13.31 13.57 -7.27
C THR A 22 -14.44 13.83 -6.30
N ASN A 23 -15.48 14.56 -6.73
CA ASN A 23 -16.75 14.62 -6.03
C ASN A 23 -17.47 13.27 -6.23
N ILE A 24 -17.03 12.24 -5.50
CA ILE A 24 -17.78 11.00 -5.37
C ILE A 24 -18.72 11.22 -4.20
N ASN A 25 -20.03 11.14 -4.45
CA ASN A 25 -21.01 11.01 -3.40
C ASN A 25 -20.77 9.65 -2.71
N ASP A 26 -20.07 9.70 -1.57
CA ASP A 26 -19.42 8.62 -0.80
C ASP A 26 -20.34 7.44 -0.42
N ASN A 27 -21.66 7.60 -0.51
CA ASN A 27 -22.64 6.57 -0.10
C ASN A 27 -22.49 5.21 -0.82
N SER A 28 -21.71 5.11 -1.89
CA SER A 28 -21.43 3.86 -2.61
C SER A 28 -20.22 3.07 -2.11
N ILE A 29 -19.22 3.72 -1.49
CA ILE A 29 -18.00 3.04 -1.01
C ILE A 29 -18.30 2.22 0.24
N ASP A 30 -19.14 2.76 1.13
CA ASP A 30 -19.60 2.05 2.33
C ASP A 30 -20.45 0.80 1.99
N ASN A 31 -21.09 0.80 0.82
CA ASN A 31 -21.92 -0.29 0.32
C ASN A 31 -21.18 -1.28 -0.59
N LEU A 32 -19.86 -1.17 -0.75
CA LEU A 32 -19.09 -2.17 -1.48
C LEU A 32 -19.09 -3.50 -0.70
N PRO A 33 -19.23 -4.64 -1.40
CA PRO A 33 -19.19 -5.94 -0.76
C PRO A 33 -17.86 -6.16 -0.03
N LYS A 34 -17.93 -6.82 1.14
CA LYS A 34 -16.75 -7.14 1.93
C LYS A 34 -16.08 -8.40 1.38
N GLU A 35 -14.95 -8.21 0.73
CA GLU A 35 -14.16 -9.30 0.15
C GLU A 35 -13.25 -10.02 1.15
N THR A 36 -12.78 -11.20 0.75
CA THR A 36 -11.69 -11.93 1.42
C THR A 36 -10.41 -11.82 0.61
N TYR A 37 -9.35 -11.30 1.22
CA TYR A 37 -8.02 -11.23 0.63
C TYR A 37 -7.12 -12.33 1.18
N VAL A 38 -6.40 -13.01 0.28
CA VAL A 38 -5.31 -13.93 0.64
C VAL A 38 -4.00 -13.31 0.17
N LEU A 39 -3.15 -12.93 1.13
CA LEU A 39 -1.89 -12.25 0.89
C LEU A 39 -0.74 -13.25 1.00
N VAL A 40 -0.19 -13.66 -0.14
CA VAL A 40 0.95 -14.58 -0.22
C VAL A 40 2.23 -13.77 -0.30
N HIS A 41 3.20 -14.06 0.56
CA HIS A 41 4.48 -13.36 0.58
C HIS A 41 5.38 -13.77 -0.60
N SER A 42 6.39 -12.95 -0.90
CA SER A 42 7.38 -13.27 -1.93
C SER A 42 8.41 -14.28 -1.43
N ALA A 43 9.29 -14.74 -2.31
CA ALA A 43 10.39 -15.62 -1.94
C ALA A 43 11.22 -15.01 -0.78
N TRP A 44 11.62 -15.85 0.18
CA TRP A 44 12.49 -15.50 1.32
C TRP A 44 11.85 -14.59 2.38
N LEU A 45 10.58 -14.21 2.21
CA LEU A 45 9.83 -13.40 3.16
C LEU A 45 8.89 -14.28 3.99
N GLY A 46 8.01 -13.67 4.77
CA GLY A 46 6.96 -14.34 5.52
C GLY A 46 5.72 -13.46 5.58
N LYS A 47 4.71 -13.86 6.35
CA LYS A 47 3.48 -13.05 6.54
C LYS A 47 3.77 -11.65 7.06
N TRP A 48 4.91 -11.46 7.74
CA TRP A 48 5.40 -10.18 8.25
C TRP A 48 5.53 -9.11 7.15
N GLN A 49 5.72 -9.50 5.87
CA GLN A 49 5.70 -8.59 4.72
C GLN A 49 4.41 -7.75 4.66
N TRP A 50 3.31 -8.25 5.21
CA TRP A 50 1.99 -7.65 5.13
C TRP A 50 1.52 -6.95 6.42
N GLU A 51 2.40 -6.77 7.42
CA GLU A 51 2.06 -6.18 8.73
C GLU A 51 1.38 -4.81 8.63
N ASN A 52 1.74 -4.01 7.62
CA ASN A 52 1.13 -2.69 7.40
C ASN A 52 -0.15 -2.74 6.57
N ILE A 53 -0.37 -3.79 5.78
CA ILE A 53 -1.50 -3.90 4.85
C ILE A 53 -2.70 -4.60 5.50
N VAL A 54 -2.44 -5.64 6.31
CA VAL A 54 -3.49 -6.39 7.01
C VAL A 54 -4.39 -5.46 7.83
N PRO A 55 -3.87 -4.50 8.64
CA PRO A 55 -4.72 -3.58 9.40
C PRO A 55 -5.56 -2.68 8.50
N ILE A 56 -5.01 -2.20 7.38
CA ILE A 56 -5.71 -1.29 6.46
C ILE A 56 -6.93 -1.99 5.85
N LEU A 57 -6.75 -3.22 5.35
CA LEU A 57 -7.84 -3.98 4.72
C LEU A 57 -8.85 -4.45 5.76
N THR A 58 -8.39 -4.88 6.94
CA THR A 58 -9.26 -5.30 8.04
C THR A 58 -10.10 -4.14 8.56
N ASN A 59 -9.53 -2.94 8.74
CA ASN A 59 -10.24 -1.74 9.18
C ASN A 59 -11.31 -1.28 8.17
N LYS A 60 -11.16 -1.63 6.88
CA LYS A 60 -12.19 -1.43 5.86
C LYS A 60 -13.31 -2.49 5.88
N GLY A 61 -13.24 -3.44 6.80
CA GLY A 61 -14.21 -4.51 6.99
C GLY A 61 -13.99 -5.74 6.12
N HIS A 62 -12.83 -5.86 5.46
CA HIS A 62 -12.50 -7.05 4.69
C HIS A 62 -11.94 -8.17 5.57
N LYS A 63 -12.16 -9.42 5.17
CA LYS A 63 -11.45 -10.56 5.76
C LYS A 63 -10.07 -10.64 5.12
N VAL A 64 -9.02 -10.83 5.91
CA VAL A 64 -7.65 -10.92 5.40
C VAL A 64 -6.97 -12.15 5.97
N ILE A 65 -6.34 -12.93 5.09
CA ILE A 65 -5.57 -14.12 5.42
C ILE A 65 -4.16 -13.90 4.89
N ALA A 66 -3.16 -13.91 5.77
CA ALA A 66 -1.74 -13.78 5.40
C ALA A 66 -0.96 -14.92 6.07
N PRO A 67 -0.85 -16.10 5.43
CA PRO A 67 -0.12 -17.23 6.01
C PRO A 67 1.39 -17.05 5.83
N ASP A 68 2.17 -17.68 6.72
CA ASP A 68 3.54 -18.06 6.42
C ASP A 68 3.50 -19.33 5.55
N LEU A 69 4.26 -19.40 4.46
CA LEU A 69 4.40 -20.63 3.67
C LEU A 69 5.42 -21.58 4.35
N PRO A 70 5.43 -22.89 4.01
CA PRO A 70 6.41 -23.83 4.57
C PRO A 70 7.85 -23.33 4.46
N GLY A 71 8.60 -23.43 5.56
CA GLY A 71 9.99 -23.01 5.67
C GLY A 71 10.19 -21.49 5.77
N HIS A 72 9.13 -20.71 5.93
CA HIS A 72 9.17 -19.26 5.97
C HIS A 72 8.56 -18.71 7.26
N GLY A 73 9.06 -17.54 7.69
CA GLY A 73 8.53 -16.84 8.87
C GLY A 73 8.51 -17.74 10.12
N SER A 74 7.31 -17.98 10.65
CA SER A 74 7.10 -18.85 11.81
C SER A 74 6.69 -20.29 11.47
N ASP A 75 6.51 -20.61 10.18
CA ASP A 75 6.14 -21.96 9.73
C ASP A 75 7.40 -22.82 9.51
N GLY A 76 7.58 -23.80 10.39
CA GLY A 76 8.69 -24.75 10.36
C GLY A 76 8.45 -25.99 9.49
N THR A 77 7.35 -26.06 8.76
CA THR A 77 7.08 -27.16 7.81
C THR A 77 8.18 -27.19 6.73
N PRO A 78 8.73 -28.35 6.35
CA PRO A 78 9.70 -28.41 5.27
C PRO A 78 9.17 -27.80 3.96
N ALA A 79 10.03 -27.07 3.25
CA ALA A 79 9.72 -26.48 1.94
C ALA A 79 9.64 -27.53 0.82
#